data_AF-A0A3B9QL18-F1
#
_entry.id   AF-A0A3B9QL18-F1
#
_cell.length_a   1.000
_cell.length_b   1.000
_cell.length_c   1.000
_cell.angle_alpha   90.00
_cell.angle_beta   90.00
_cell.angle_gamma   90.00
#
_symmetry.space_group_name_H-M   'P 1'
#
loop_
_entity.id
_entity.type
_entity.pdbx_description
1 polymer ?
#
loop_
_entity_poly.entity_id
_entity_poly.type
_entity_poly.pdbx_seq_one_letter_code
_entity_poly.pdbx_strand_id
1 'polypeptide(L)'
;MRSAGVLIALLLAASCASNESVSSEDFAVLKADVEQLSADVEAITSVAKNTKKGVGWPDDYQEGWRDICTFIIKDAATADPEAQAPGNICGCTLKGLMGAFALKDYESWPQDVKDAAASPYMAMCWNK
;
A
#
# COMPACT_ATOMS: atom_id res chain seq x y z
N MET A 1 -50.46 11.98 -12.79
CA MET A 1 -50.53 10.63 -12.17
C MET A 1 -50.77 9.59 -13.26
N ARG A 2 -49.72 9.13 -13.95
CA ARG A 2 -49.77 8.06 -14.98
C ARG A 2 -48.35 7.73 -15.48
N SER A 3 -47.41 7.42 -14.59
CA SER A 3 -46.04 7.06 -15.03
C SER A 3 -45.25 6.14 -14.09
N ALA A 4 -45.83 5.62 -13.00
CA ALA A 4 -45.10 4.76 -12.07
C ALA A 4 -45.30 3.24 -12.30
N GLY A 5 -46.21 2.84 -13.19
CA GLY A 5 -46.61 1.44 -13.36
C GLY A 5 -45.81 0.63 -14.39
N VAL A 6 -45.04 1.28 -15.27
CA VAL A 6 -44.37 0.58 -16.39
C VAL A 6 -42.96 0.11 -16.03
N LEU A 7 -42.29 0.78 -15.09
CA LEU A 7 -40.91 0.42 -14.67
C LEU A 7 -40.86 -0.82 -13.77
N ILE A 8 -41.95 -1.17 -13.07
CA ILE A 8 -42.00 -2.37 -12.22
C ILE A 8 -42.16 -3.64 -13.08
N ALA A 9 -42.79 -3.55 -14.25
CA ALA A 9 -42.95 -4.71 -15.14
C ALA A 9 -41.65 -5.10 -15.87
N LEU A 10 -40.73 -4.15 -16.10
CA LEU A 10 -39.42 -4.42 -16.71
C LEU A 10 -38.40 -5.02 -15.74
N LEU A 11 -38.60 -4.88 -14.42
CA LEU A 11 -37.74 -5.49 -13.40
C LEU A 11 -38.08 -6.96 -13.11
N LEU A 12 -39.25 -7.45 -13.55
CA LEU A 12 -39.69 -8.84 -13.33
C LEU A 12 -39.39 -9.78 -14.51
N ALA A 13 -38.96 -9.25 -15.67
CA ALA A 13 -38.61 -10.06 -16.84
C ALA A 13 -37.09 -10.30 -17.00
N ALA A 14 -36.25 -9.67 -16.19
CA ALA A 14 -34.80 -9.88 -16.20
C ALA A 14 -34.33 -10.96 -15.21
N SER A 15 -35.22 -11.55 -14.40
CA SER A 15 -34.87 -12.67 -13.51
C SER A 15 -34.85 -14.04 -14.21
N CYS A 16 -34.91 -14.06 -15.55
CA CYS A 16 -34.73 -15.25 -16.38
C CYS A 16 -33.47 -15.11 -17.24
N ALA A 17 -32.32 -14.89 -16.58
CA ALA A 17 -31.01 -15.07 -17.19
C ALA A 17 -30.08 -15.68 -16.15
N SER A 18 -29.95 -17.01 -16.24
CA SER A 18 -29.03 -17.88 -15.49
C SER A 18 -29.35 -18.11 -14.02
N ASN A 19 -30.36 -18.94 -13.75
CA ASN A 19 -30.38 -19.79 -12.55
C ASN A 19 -29.35 -20.93 -12.71
N GLU A 20 -28.07 -20.59 -12.89
CA GLU A 20 -27.03 -21.56 -12.51
C GLU A 20 -26.95 -21.51 -10.99
N SER A 21 -27.70 -22.40 -10.34
CA SER A 21 -27.44 -22.71 -8.95
C SER A 21 -25.99 -23.17 -8.89
N VAL A 22 -25.13 -22.39 -8.24
CA VAL A 22 -23.75 -22.78 -7.95
C VAL A 22 -23.81 -24.19 -7.39
N SER A 23 -23.20 -25.14 -8.10
CA SER A 23 -23.27 -26.52 -7.66
C SER A 23 -22.59 -26.64 -6.30
N SER A 24 -23.01 -27.61 -5.48
CA SER A 24 -22.33 -27.88 -4.21
C SER A 24 -20.83 -28.17 -4.41
N GLU A 25 -20.45 -28.60 -5.62
CA GLU A 25 -19.08 -28.85 -6.06
C GLU A 25 -18.32 -27.54 -6.30
N ASP A 26 -18.88 -26.60 -7.06
CA ASP A 26 -18.26 -25.29 -7.32
C ASP A 26 -18.07 -24.47 -6.03
N PHE A 27 -19.02 -24.57 -5.08
CA PHE A 27 -18.89 -23.94 -3.78
C PHE A 27 -17.79 -24.59 -2.92
N ALA A 28 -17.65 -25.93 -2.98
CA ALA A 28 -16.60 -26.64 -2.28
C ALA A 28 -15.20 -26.31 -2.85
N VAL A 29 -15.09 -26.20 -4.17
CA VAL A 29 -13.87 -25.75 -4.86
C VAL A 29 -13.52 -24.32 -4.46
N LEU A 30 -14.48 -23.39 -4.53
CA LEU A 30 -14.25 -21.99 -4.16
C LEU A 30 -13.83 -21.84 -2.69
N LYS A 31 -14.41 -22.64 -1.79
CA LYS A 31 -14.01 -22.66 -0.38
C LYS A 31 -12.56 -23.14 -0.22
N ALA A 32 -12.16 -24.19 -0.93
CA ALA A 32 -10.79 -24.67 -0.92
C ALA A 32 -9.81 -23.63 -1.46
N ASP A 33 -10.18 -22.93 -2.54
CA ASP A 33 -9.37 -21.85 -3.12
C ASP A 33 -9.20 -20.68 -2.16
N VAL A 34 -10.24 -20.30 -1.41
CA VAL A 34 -10.16 -19.25 -0.38
C VAL A 34 -9.29 -19.69 0.79
N GLU A 35 -9.40 -20.94 1.24
CA GLU A 35 -8.54 -21.49 2.30
C GLU A 35 -7.07 -21.52 1.86
N GLN A 36 -6.81 -21.92 0.61
CA GLN A 36 -5.47 -21.92 0.03
C GLN A 36 -4.92 -20.50 -0.10
N LEU A 37 -5.71 -19.55 -0.60
CA LEU A 37 -5.30 -18.15 -0.72
C LEU A 37 -5.00 -17.53 0.64
N SER A 38 -5.81 -17.84 1.67
CA SER A 38 -5.56 -17.40 3.04
C SER A 38 -4.23 -17.96 3.57
N ALA A 39 -3.96 -19.24 3.32
CA ALA A 39 -2.71 -19.88 3.71
C ALA A 39 -1.50 -19.28 2.97
N ASP A 40 -1.64 -18.99 1.68
CA ASP A 40 -0.60 -18.37 0.87
C ASP A 40 -0.30 -16.93 1.35
N VAL A 41 -1.34 -16.16 1.69
CA VAL A 41 -1.19 -14.82 2.27
C VAL A 41 -0.47 -14.87 3.62
N GLU A 42 -0.82 -15.81 4.49
CA GLU A 42 -0.14 -16.01 5.77
C GLU A 42 1.33 -16.44 5.58
N ALA A 43 1.59 -17.34 4.64
CA ALA A 43 2.94 -17.79 4.30
C ALA A 43 3.80 -16.63 3.76
N ILE A 44 3.28 -15.84 2.83
CA ILE A 44 3.96 -14.65 2.29
C ILE A 44 4.21 -13.62 3.39
N THR A 45 3.23 -13.40 4.27
CA THR A 45 3.36 -12.47 5.42
C THR A 45 4.44 -12.96 6.39
N SER A 46 4.49 -14.27 6.66
CA SER A 46 5.50 -14.89 7.51
C SER A 46 6.89 -14.80 6.89
N VAL A 47 7.03 -15.07 5.59
CA VAL A 47 8.28 -14.90 4.84
C VAL A 47 8.72 -13.43 4.89
N ALA A 48 7.84 -12.47 4.59
CA ALA A 48 8.16 -11.05 4.67
C ALA A 48 8.60 -10.61 6.07
N LYS A 49 7.98 -11.16 7.14
CA LYS A 49 8.36 -10.91 8.52
C LYS A 49 9.72 -11.51 8.89
N ASN A 50 10.04 -12.69 8.37
CA ASN A 50 11.26 -13.43 8.68
C ASN A 50 12.46 -12.97 7.83
N THR A 51 12.23 -12.52 6.59
CA THR A 51 13.26 -11.91 5.73
C THR A 51 13.61 -10.49 6.18
N LYS A 52 12.74 -9.83 6.97
CA LYS A 52 13.02 -8.54 7.63
C LYS A 52 14.05 -8.59 8.76
N LYS A 53 14.66 -9.74 9.08
CA LYS A 53 15.74 -9.85 10.09
C LYS A 53 17.10 -9.32 9.58
N GLY A 54 17.10 -8.18 8.90
CA GLY A 54 18.21 -7.24 9.03
C GLY A 54 18.03 -6.52 10.36
N VAL A 55 19.12 -6.32 11.11
CA VAL A 55 19.12 -5.35 12.23
C VAL A 55 18.46 -4.08 11.70
N GLY A 56 17.47 -3.54 12.42
CA GLY A 56 16.82 -2.28 12.02
C GLY A 56 17.88 -1.24 11.65
N TRP A 57 17.54 -0.34 10.72
CA TRP A 57 18.51 0.67 10.28
C TRP A 57 19.08 1.37 11.53
N PRO A 58 20.41 1.52 11.68
CA PRO A 58 21.00 2.13 12.87
C PRO A 58 20.41 3.52 13.16
N ASP A 59 20.25 3.87 14.44
CA ASP A 59 19.57 5.11 14.83
C ASP A 59 20.30 6.37 14.33
N ASP A 60 21.63 6.33 14.31
CA ASP A 60 22.49 7.38 13.76
C ASP A 60 22.33 7.52 12.24
N TYR A 61 22.22 6.41 11.51
CA TYR A 61 21.90 6.42 10.09
C TYR A 61 20.50 7.02 9.85
N GLN A 62 19.52 6.63 10.66
CA GLN A 62 18.16 7.16 10.56
C GLN A 62 18.11 8.67 10.84
N GLU A 63 18.87 9.15 11.84
CA GLU A 63 19.00 10.57 12.16
C GLU A 63 19.62 11.34 10.98
N GLY A 64 20.78 10.88 10.48
CA GLY A 64 21.42 11.50 9.32
C GLY A 64 20.54 11.53 8.07
N TRP A 65 19.82 10.43 7.79
CA TRP A 65 18.88 10.38 6.67
C TRP A 65 17.76 11.42 6.82
N ARG A 66 17.15 11.53 8.01
CA ARG A 66 16.09 12.51 8.27
C ARG A 66 16.60 13.93 8.16
N ASP A 67 17.79 14.21 8.69
CA ASP A 67 18.37 15.56 8.67
C ASP A 67 18.68 16.01 7.24
N ILE A 68 19.30 15.14 6.44
CA ILE A 68 19.60 15.41 5.03
C ILE A 68 18.31 15.61 4.25
N CYS A 69 17.34 14.72 4.40
CA CYS A 69 16.03 14.85 3.75
C CYS A 69 15.35 16.17 4.13
N THR A 70 15.32 16.50 5.44
CA THR A 70 14.69 17.70 5.98
C THR A 70 15.32 18.94 5.37
N PHE A 71 16.66 18.96 5.29
CA PHE A 71 17.40 20.06 4.67
C PHE A 71 17.05 20.23 3.18
N ILE A 72 16.98 19.12 2.42
CA ILE A 72 16.70 19.16 0.98
C ILE A 72 15.30 19.70 0.69
N ILE A 73 14.28 19.25 1.42
CA ILE A 73 12.88 19.60 1.11
C ILE A 73 12.40 20.87 1.80
N LYS A 74 13.20 21.46 2.71
CA LYS A 74 12.78 22.54 3.61
C LYS A 74 12.08 23.66 2.88
N ASP A 75 12.70 24.18 1.82
CA ASP A 75 12.17 25.35 1.12
C ASP A 75 10.89 25.02 0.35
N ALA A 76 10.84 23.84 -0.28
CA ALA A 76 9.66 23.36 -1.00
C ALA A 76 8.46 23.15 -0.07
N ALA A 77 8.67 22.46 1.06
CA ALA A 77 7.63 22.23 2.05
C ALA A 77 7.24 23.52 2.81
N THR A 78 8.15 24.49 2.99
CA THR A 78 7.81 25.78 3.61
C THR A 78 7.00 26.67 2.67
N ALA A 79 7.21 26.54 1.36
CA ALA A 79 6.48 27.29 0.34
C ALA A 79 5.07 26.72 0.07
N ASP A 80 4.80 25.48 0.47
CA ASP A 80 3.52 24.81 0.27
C ASP A 80 2.67 24.85 1.55
N PRO A 81 1.52 25.53 1.57
CA PRO A 81 0.66 25.61 2.75
C PRO A 81 -0.03 24.29 3.12
N GLU A 82 -0.07 23.31 2.22
CA GLU A 82 -0.64 21.99 2.48
C GLU A 82 0.40 20.99 2.97
N ALA A 83 1.69 21.33 2.90
CA ALA A 83 2.74 20.44 3.34
C ALA A 83 2.81 20.35 4.87
N GLN A 84 3.13 19.16 5.37
CA GLN A 84 3.55 18.99 6.75
C GLN A 84 4.90 19.66 7.03
N ALA A 85 5.26 19.75 8.31
CA ALA A 85 6.60 20.14 8.70
C ALA A 85 7.64 19.20 8.02
N PRO A 86 8.75 19.74 7.46
CA PRO A 86 9.74 18.95 6.71
C PRO A 86 10.24 17.70 7.45
N GLY A 87 10.50 17.82 8.76
CA GLY A 87 10.93 16.70 9.60
C GLY A 87 9.88 15.58 9.70
N ASN A 88 8.59 15.91 9.67
CA ASN A 88 7.52 14.92 9.70
C ASN A 88 7.40 14.19 8.35
N ILE A 89 7.51 14.92 7.24
CA ILE A 89 7.52 14.34 5.89
C ILE A 89 8.67 13.34 5.78
N CYS A 90 9.88 13.74 6.19
CA CYS A 90 11.07 12.89 6.15
C CYS A 90 10.99 11.70 7.12
N GLY A 91 10.48 11.90 8.34
CA GLY A 91 10.26 10.79 9.28
C GLY A 91 9.26 9.75 8.74
N CYS A 92 8.17 10.21 8.13
CA CYS A 92 7.18 9.34 7.48
C CYS A 92 7.78 8.60 6.27
N THR A 93 8.57 9.31 5.45
CA THR A 93 9.24 8.74 4.27
C THR A 93 10.22 7.64 4.67
N LEU A 94 11.07 7.91 5.66
CA LEU A 94 12.03 6.94 6.19
C LEU A 94 11.34 5.69 6.75
N LYS A 95 10.23 5.85 7.46
CA LYS A 95 9.43 4.71 7.95
C LYS A 95 8.93 3.82 6.82
N GLY A 96 8.55 4.41 5.69
CA GLY A 96 8.18 3.68 4.47
C GLY A 96 9.35 2.86 3.92
N LEU A 97 10.50 3.50 3.76
CA LEU A 97 11.74 2.85 3.28
C LEU A 97 12.19 1.70 4.17
N MET A 98 12.29 1.93 5.48
CA MET A 98 12.64 0.89 6.46
C MET A 98 11.61 -0.26 6.49
N GLY A 99 10.36 0.04 6.15
CA GLY A 99 9.30 -0.95 6.02
C GLY A 99 9.41 -1.81 4.77
N ALA A 100 10.08 -1.34 3.72
CA ALA A 100 10.17 -1.98 2.42
C ALA A 100 11.53 -2.62 2.14
N PHE A 101 12.63 -2.08 2.70
CA PHE A 101 13.98 -2.42 2.30
C PHE A 101 14.89 -2.71 3.50
N ALA A 102 15.76 -3.72 3.35
CA ALA A 102 16.90 -3.88 4.22
C ALA A 102 17.92 -2.77 3.95
N LEU A 103 18.60 -2.29 5.00
CA LEU A 103 19.56 -1.19 4.85
C LEU A 103 20.66 -1.51 3.84
N LYS A 104 21.21 -2.74 3.91
CA LYS A 104 22.29 -3.19 3.02
C LYS A 104 21.90 -3.06 1.53
N ASP A 105 20.66 -3.40 1.19
CA ASP A 105 20.19 -3.31 -0.19
C ASP A 105 20.03 -1.85 -0.59
N TYR A 106 19.37 -1.05 0.27
CA TYR A 106 19.17 0.37 0.04
C TYR A 106 20.49 1.13 -0.16
N GLU A 107 21.48 0.91 0.71
CA GLU A 107 22.79 1.56 0.65
C GLU A 107 23.58 1.22 -0.61
N SER A 108 23.45 -0.02 -1.10
CA SER A 108 24.15 -0.50 -2.29
C SER A 108 23.70 0.18 -3.59
N TRP A 109 22.53 0.82 -3.58
CA TRP A 109 21.96 1.45 -4.75
C TRP A 109 22.64 2.79 -5.09
N PRO A 110 22.71 3.15 -6.38
CA PRO A 110 23.04 4.50 -6.79
C PRO A 110 21.96 5.51 -6.34
N GLN A 111 22.31 6.79 -6.30
CA GLN A 111 21.46 7.83 -5.72
C GLN A 111 20.11 7.98 -6.44
N ASP A 112 20.08 7.89 -7.76
CA ASP A 112 18.86 7.97 -8.57
C ASP A 112 17.84 6.88 -8.21
N VAL A 113 18.33 5.67 -7.94
CA VAL A 113 17.49 4.56 -7.49
C VAL A 113 16.99 4.79 -6.06
N LYS A 114 17.84 5.34 -5.18
CA LYS A 114 17.43 5.72 -3.81
C LYS A 114 16.34 6.79 -3.82
N ASP A 115 16.47 7.80 -4.68
CA ASP A 115 15.51 8.88 -4.84
C ASP A 115 14.18 8.36 -5.40
N ALA A 116 14.25 7.50 -6.43
CA ALA A 116 13.07 6.84 -6.99
C ALA A 116 12.34 5.96 -5.95
N ALA A 117 13.08 5.25 -5.11
CA ALA A 117 12.52 4.44 -4.03
C ALA A 117 11.88 5.31 -2.93
N ALA A 118 12.43 6.49 -2.63
CA ALA A 118 11.89 7.43 -1.64
C ALA A 118 10.68 8.21 -2.16
N SER A 119 10.63 8.52 -3.46
CA SER A 119 9.58 9.33 -4.11
C SER A 119 8.13 8.95 -3.76
N PRO A 120 7.69 7.68 -3.85
CA PRO A 120 6.30 7.35 -3.53
C PRO A 120 5.96 7.60 -2.06
N TYR A 121 6.91 7.38 -1.15
CA TYR A 121 6.71 7.67 0.27
C TYR A 121 6.72 9.17 0.53
N MET A 122 7.61 9.94 -0.12
CA MET A 122 7.64 11.39 -0.03
C MET A 122 6.30 11.99 -0.47
N ALA A 123 5.77 11.56 -1.62
CA ALA A 123 4.48 12.02 -2.12
C ALA A 123 3.33 11.67 -1.16
N MET A 124 3.32 10.44 -0.63
CA MET A 124 2.31 10.01 0.35
C MET A 124 2.42 10.78 1.67
N CYS A 125 3.63 11.15 2.08
CA CYS A 125 3.89 11.78 3.37
C CYS A 125 3.85 13.32 3.31
N TRP A 126 3.61 13.91 2.13
CA TRP A 126 3.72 15.34 1.92
C TRP A 126 2.70 16.13 2.76
N ASN A 127 1.44 15.70 2.78
CA ASN A 127 0.32 16.39 3.44
C ASN A 127 -0.51 15.46 4.37
N LYS A 128 0.07 14.33 4.78
CA LYS A 128 -0.62 13.27 5.52
C LYS A 128 -0.97 13.62 6.98
#